data_AF-A0A2G3ECK6-F1
#
_entry.id   AF-A0A2G3ECK6-F1
#
_cell.length_a   1.000
_cell.length_b   1.000
_cell.length_c   1.000
_cell.angle_alpha   90.00
_cell.angle_beta   90.00
_cell.angle_gamma   90.00
#
_symmetry.space_group_name_H-M   'P 1'
#
loop_
_entity.id
_entity.type
_entity.pdbx_description
1 polymer ?
#
loop_
_entity_poly.entity_id
_entity_poly.type
_entity_poly.pdbx_seq_one_letter_code
_entity_poly.pdbx_strand_id
1 'polypeptide(L)'
;MRLTLQLTKSMEDCEKLFRIMCFNVYAHNRDDHSKNFSYLYDDKEAQWHLSPAYDLTYSNSIAGEHATMVNGNGSNPSEDDVLAVAEKIGLNLVKAKRESNKIYDCVQEMLGRYL
;
A
#
# COMPACT_ATOMS: atom_id res chain seq x y z
N MET A 1 -3.60 5.52 5.00
CA MET A 1 -2.51 5.36 6.01
C MET A 1 -2.75 6.04 7.35
N ARG A 2 -3.42 7.21 7.45
CA ARG A 2 -3.67 7.88 8.76
C ARG A 2 -4.36 6.99 9.80
N LEU A 3 -5.34 6.19 9.38
CA LEU A 3 -6.03 5.21 10.24
C LEU A 3 -5.04 4.22 10.87
N THR A 4 -4.15 3.63 10.06
CA THR A 4 -3.09 2.72 10.51
C THR A 4 -2.25 3.36 11.59
N LEU A 5 -1.71 4.55 11.35
CA LEU A 5 -0.90 5.26 12.34
C LEU A 5 -1.68 5.55 13.63
N GLN A 6 -2.96 5.93 13.51
CA GLN A 6 -3.80 6.21 14.67
C GLN A 6 -4.11 4.96 15.49
N LEU A 7 -4.32 3.82 14.85
CA LEU A 7 -4.70 2.56 15.49
C LEU A 7 -3.48 1.83 16.07
N THR A 8 -2.42 1.67 15.28
CA THR A 8 -1.23 0.88 15.67
C THR A 8 -0.19 1.70 16.43
N LYS A 9 -0.23 3.04 16.31
CA LYS A 9 0.82 3.95 16.80
C LYS A 9 2.23 3.61 16.30
N SER A 10 2.34 2.87 15.20
CA SER A 10 3.59 2.31 14.69
C SER A 10 3.89 2.81 13.28
N MET A 11 5.04 3.47 13.11
CA MET A 11 5.55 3.84 11.79
C MET A 11 6.02 2.62 11.01
N GLU A 12 6.38 1.52 11.68
CA GLU A 12 6.70 0.26 11.00
C GLU A 12 5.47 -0.32 10.29
N ASP A 13 4.30 -0.25 10.91
CA ASP A 13 3.06 -0.69 10.27
C ASP A 13 2.61 0.24 9.15
N CYS A 14 2.90 1.54 9.26
CA CYS A 14 2.79 2.46 8.12
C CYS A 14 3.73 2.04 6.98
N GLU A 15 4.98 1.69 7.24
CA GLU A 15 5.88 1.18 6.20
C GLU A 15 5.36 -0.09 5.55
N LYS A 16 4.79 -1.03 6.32
CA LYS A 16 4.15 -2.24 5.78
C LYS A 16 2.96 -1.89 4.88
N LEU A 17 2.07 -1.00 5.31
CA LEU A 17 0.95 -0.57 4.48
C LEU A 17 1.40 0.17 3.22
N PHE A 18 2.45 0.99 3.30
CA PHE A 18 3.04 1.64 2.15
C PHE A 18 3.50 0.62 1.10
N ARG A 19 4.15 -0.46 1.53
CA ARG A 19 4.56 -1.55 0.62
C ARG A 19 3.35 -2.22 -0.06
N ILE A 20 2.25 -2.41 0.65
CA ILE A 20 1.00 -2.95 0.05
C ILE A 20 0.45 -1.97 -0.99
N MET A 21 0.44 -0.67 -0.70
CA MET A 21 0.02 0.36 -1.67
C MET A 21 0.89 0.35 -2.93
N CYS A 22 2.22 0.29 -2.80
CA CYS A 22 3.13 0.15 -3.93
C CYS A 22 2.81 -1.09 -4.76
N PHE A 23 2.60 -2.24 -4.10
CA PHE A 23 2.25 -3.47 -4.80
C PHE A 23 0.93 -3.32 -5.56
N ASN A 24 -0.11 -2.77 -4.94
CA ASN A 24 -1.41 -2.61 -5.58
C ASN A 24 -1.32 -1.73 -6.83
N VAL A 25 -0.59 -0.62 -6.75
CA VAL A 25 -0.35 0.28 -7.89
C VAL A 25 0.41 -0.45 -9.00
N TYR A 26 1.55 -1.07 -8.68
CA TYR A 26 2.43 -1.65 -9.71
C TYR A 26 1.90 -2.95 -10.31
N ALA A 27 1.16 -3.75 -9.53
CA ALA A 27 0.59 -5.01 -9.98
C ALA A 27 -0.84 -4.89 -10.53
N HIS A 28 -1.34 -3.65 -10.68
CA HIS A 28 -2.70 -3.36 -11.16
C HIS A 28 -3.78 -4.08 -10.34
N ASN A 29 -3.65 -4.04 -9.01
CA ASN A 29 -4.72 -4.45 -8.10
C ASN A 29 -5.55 -3.21 -7.72
N ARG A 30 -6.66 -3.00 -8.44
CA ARG A 30 -7.54 -1.83 -8.24
C ARG A 30 -8.69 -2.11 -7.27
N ASP A 31 -8.94 -3.36 -6.91
CA ASP A 31 -9.92 -3.74 -5.88
C ASP A 31 -9.33 -3.64 -4.45
N ASP A 32 -8.50 -2.62 -4.22
CA ASP A 32 -7.84 -2.35 -2.96
C ASP A 32 -8.74 -1.60 -1.98
N HIS A 33 -9.98 -2.06 -1.82
CA HIS A 33 -10.98 -1.39 -0.99
C HIS A 33 -10.74 -1.57 0.52
N SER A 34 -11.43 -0.79 1.35
CA SER A 34 -11.22 -0.73 2.79
C SER A 34 -11.34 -2.08 3.53
N LYS A 35 -12.10 -3.05 3.01
CA LYS A 35 -12.23 -4.40 3.58
C LYS A 35 -11.02 -5.30 3.35
N ASN A 36 -10.09 -4.92 2.47
CA ASN A 36 -8.85 -5.66 2.17
C ASN A 36 -7.68 -5.24 3.08
N PHE A 37 -7.96 -4.40 4.07
CA PHE A 37 -7.01 -4.03 5.11
C PHE A 37 -7.60 -4.41 6.47
N SER A 38 -6.87 -5.20 7.23
CA SER A 38 -7.26 -5.62 8.58
C SER A 38 -6.16 -5.39 9.58
N TYR A 39 -6.55 -5.45 10.84
CA TYR A 39 -5.67 -5.23 11.97
C TYR A 39 -5.88 -6.37 12.96
N LEU A 40 -4.78 -6.87 13.50
CA LEU A 40 -4.76 -7.90 14.51
C LEU A 40 -4.48 -7.23 15.85
N TYR A 41 -5.22 -7.61 16.88
CA TYR A 41 -4.95 -7.18 18.25
C TYR A 41 -4.04 -8.19 18.92
N ASP A 42 -2.93 -7.73 19.47
CA ASP A 42 -2.04 -8.52 20.33
C ASP A 42 -2.43 -8.26 21.80
N ASP A 43 -3.02 -9.28 22.45
CA ASP A 43 -3.44 -9.21 23.84
C ASP A 43 -2.27 -9.07 24.83
N LYS A 44 -1.06 -9.53 24.47
CA LYS A 44 0.11 -9.49 25.36
C LYS A 44 0.70 -8.09 25.44
N GLU A 45 0.83 -7.45 24.28
CA GLU A 45 1.37 -6.09 24.16
C GLU A 45 0.29 -5.01 24.28
N ALA A 46 -0.99 -5.40 24.29
CA ALA A 46 -2.17 -4.53 24.25
C ALA A 46 -2.13 -3.53 23.08
N GLN A 47 -1.73 -4.02 21.90
CA GLN A 47 -1.48 -3.21 20.71
C GLN A 47 -2.16 -3.76 19.48
N TRP A 48 -2.52 -2.86 18.56
CA TRP A 48 -2.97 -3.24 17.23
C TRP A 48 -1.80 -3.27 16.26
N HIS A 49 -1.79 -4.28 15.39
CA HIS A 49 -0.84 -4.41 14.30
C HIS A 49 -1.56 -4.52 12.97
N LEU A 50 -0.96 -4.01 11.90
CA LEU A 50 -1.44 -4.29 10.56
C LEU A 50 -1.34 -5.80 10.29
N SER A 51 -2.41 -6.42 9.77
CA SER A 51 -2.36 -7.83 9.38
C SER A 51 -1.39 -8.05 8.21
N PRO A 52 -0.94 -9.31 7.98
CA PRO A 52 -0.38 -9.67 6.69
C PRO A 52 -1.33 -9.29 5.54
N ALA A 53 -0.76 -9.02 4.37
CA ALA A 53 -1.54 -8.71 3.17
C ALA A 53 -2.27 -9.95 2.66
N TYR A 54 -3.45 -9.76 2.10
CA TYR A 54 -4.28 -10.80 1.50
C TYR A 54 -5.10 -10.20 0.34
N ASP A 55 -5.79 -11.06 -0.41
CA ASP A 55 -6.61 -10.68 -1.57
C ASP A 55 -5.85 -9.81 -2.59
N LEU A 56 -4.63 -10.26 -2.91
CA LEU A 56 -3.73 -9.61 -3.85
C LEU A 56 -3.94 -10.22 -5.23
N THR A 57 -4.79 -9.61 -6.04
CA THR A 57 -5.15 -10.11 -7.37
C THR A 57 -5.11 -9.00 -8.42
N TYR A 58 -4.80 -9.35 -9.67
CA TYR A 58 -4.98 -8.41 -10.79
C TYR A 58 -6.47 -8.12 -10.94
N SER A 59 -6.86 -6.85 -10.91
CA SER A 59 -8.28 -6.49 -10.84
C SER A 59 -8.57 -5.15 -11.52
N ASN A 60 -9.76 -5.07 -12.12
CA ASN A 60 -10.37 -3.81 -12.54
C ASN A 60 -11.53 -3.53 -11.60
N SER A 61 -11.42 -2.46 -10.82
CA SER A 61 -12.47 -2.01 -9.90
C SER A 61 -13.45 -1.06 -10.62
N ILE A 62 -14.31 -0.38 -9.86
CA ILE A 62 -15.39 0.48 -10.38
C ILE A 62 -14.80 1.58 -11.27
N ALA A 63 -15.33 1.71 -12.49
CA ALA A 63 -14.85 2.62 -13.52
C ALA A 63 -13.36 2.46 -13.87
N GLY A 64 -12.75 1.33 -13.49
CA GLY A 64 -11.33 1.08 -13.67
C GLY A 64 -10.45 1.92 -12.75
N GLU A 65 -10.93 2.51 -11.66
CA GLU A 65 -10.04 3.21 -10.70
C GLU A 65 -9.71 2.33 -9.49
N HIS A 66 -8.59 2.61 -8.83
CA HIS A 66 -8.31 2.10 -7.49
C HIS A 66 -9.44 2.46 -6.54
N ALA A 67 -9.92 1.48 -5.78
CA ALA A 67 -10.90 1.70 -4.73
C ALA A 67 -10.36 2.61 -3.62
N THR A 68 -9.03 2.62 -3.43
CA THR A 68 -8.34 3.58 -2.56
C THR A 68 -7.42 4.50 -3.38
N MET A 69 -7.84 5.74 -3.61
CA MET A 69 -7.03 6.72 -4.34
C MET A 69 -5.66 6.95 -3.68
N VAL A 70 -4.63 7.07 -4.51
CA VAL A 70 -3.25 7.38 -4.10
C VAL A 70 -2.99 8.84 -4.43
N ASN A 71 -2.79 9.66 -3.41
CA ASN A 71 -2.62 11.11 -3.56
C ASN A 71 -3.77 11.83 -4.32
N GLY A 72 -4.98 11.25 -4.32
CA GLY A 72 -6.13 11.75 -5.08
C GLY A 72 -6.21 11.26 -6.53
N ASN A 73 -5.25 10.43 -6.97
CA ASN A 73 -5.28 9.74 -8.24
C ASN A 73 -5.82 8.32 -8.05
N GLY A 74 -6.96 8.01 -8.68
CA GLY A 74 -7.51 6.65 -8.72
C GLY A 74 -7.23 5.91 -10.03
N SER A 75 -6.93 6.62 -11.12
CA SER A 75 -6.85 6.01 -12.45
C SER A 75 -5.53 5.31 -12.69
N ASN A 76 -4.40 6.01 -12.59
CA ASN A 76 -3.07 5.44 -12.79
C ASN A 76 -2.07 6.21 -11.92
N PRO A 77 -1.98 5.89 -10.61
CA PRO A 77 -1.03 6.51 -9.72
C PRO A 77 0.41 6.34 -10.21
N SER A 78 1.18 7.43 -10.16
CA SER A 78 2.60 7.43 -10.50
C SER A 78 3.49 7.15 -9.27
N GLU A 79 4.81 7.00 -9.48
CA GLU A 79 5.78 6.95 -8.37
C GLU A 79 5.68 8.23 -7.51
N ASP A 80 5.51 9.39 -8.14
CA ASP A 80 5.39 10.67 -7.42
C ASP A 80 4.14 10.70 -6.53
N ASP A 81 3.03 10.12 -6.97
CA ASP A 81 1.81 10.00 -6.16
C ASP A 81 2.04 9.12 -4.93
N VAL A 82 2.70 7.98 -5.12
CA VAL A 82 3.07 7.06 -4.03
C VAL A 82 4.00 7.76 -3.02
N LEU A 83 5.03 8.46 -3.50
CA LEU A 83 5.99 9.18 -2.65
C LEU A 83 5.35 10.36 -1.93
N ALA A 84 4.40 11.06 -2.55
CA ALA A 84 3.65 12.13 -1.88
C ALA A 84 2.82 11.59 -0.71
N VAL A 85 2.26 10.37 -0.81
CA VAL A 85 1.59 9.73 0.33
C VAL A 85 2.59 9.38 1.45
N ALA A 86 3.78 8.89 1.09
CA ALA A 86 4.85 8.61 2.05
C ALA A 86 5.31 9.86 2.81
N GLU A 87 5.49 10.98 2.10
CA GLU A 87 5.83 12.27 2.69
C GLU A 87 4.75 12.74 3.67
N LYS A 88 3.47 12.72 3.23
CA LYS A 88 2.33 13.18 4.03
C LYS A 88 2.12 12.42 5.33
N ILE A 89 2.54 11.15 5.41
CA ILE A 89 2.47 10.35 6.63
C ILE A 89 3.76 10.39 7.46
N GLY A 90 4.83 11.02 6.95
CA GLY A 90 6.10 11.21 7.64
C GLY A 90 7.10 10.04 7.50
N LEU A 91 7.02 9.24 6.43
CA LEU A 91 8.04 8.23 6.14
C LEU A 91 9.35 8.88 5.69
N ASN A 92 10.47 8.22 5.97
CA ASN A 92 11.75 8.60 5.40
C ASN A 92 11.72 8.39 3.87
N LEU A 93 11.80 9.49 3.11
CA LEU A 93 11.63 9.45 1.65
C LEU A 93 12.70 8.65 0.91
N VAL A 94 13.95 8.66 1.39
CA VAL A 94 15.04 7.86 0.79
C VAL A 94 14.73 6.37 0.94
N LYS A 95 14.28 5.96 2.13
CA LYS A 95 13.87 4.58 2.39
C LYS A 95 12.60 4.23 1.61
N ALA A 96 11.58 5.08 1.62
CA ALA A 96 10.32 4.86 0.91
C ALA A 96 10.55 4.67 -0.59
N LYS A 97 11.36 5.55 -1.22
CA LYS A 97 11.74 5.41 -2.63
C LYS A 97 12.45 4.10 -2.92
N ARG A 98 13.42 3.73 -2.08
CA ARG A 98 14.12 2.45 -2.24
C ARG A 98 13.18 1.25 -2.13
N GLU A 99 12.26 1.24 -1.17
CA GLU A 99 11.30 0.14 -1.03
C GLU A 99 10.27 0.12 -2.17
N SER A 100 9.82 1.28 -2.66
CA SER A 100 8.96 1.39 -3.83
C SER A 100 9.62 0.77 -5.06
N ASN A 101 10.88 1.12 -5.34
CA ASN A 101 11.64 0.60 -6.47
C ASN A 101 11.84 -0.92 -6.38
N LYS A 102 12.17 -1.46 -5.20
CA LYS A 102 12.29 -2.91 -5.02
C LYS A 102 10.99 -3.65 -5.37
N ILE A 103 9.84 -3.08 -4.97
CA ILE A 103 8.54 -3.69 -5.26
C ILE A 103 8.24 -3.58 -6.74
N TYR A 104 8.51 -2.42 -7.36
CA TYR A 104 8.37 -2.24 -8.81
C TYR A 104 9.20 -3.29 -9.56
N ASP A 105 10.49 -3.43 -9.25
CA ASP A 105 11.39 -4.39 -9.91
C ASP A 105 10.87 -5.83 -9.76
N CYS A 106 10.46 -6.22 -8.55
CA CYS A 106 9.91 -7.54 -8.27
C CYS A 106 8.61 -7.80 -9.05
N VAL A 107 7.71 -6.82 -9.13
CA VAL A 107 6.47 -6.93 -9.91
C VAL A 107 6.77 -7.04 -11.40
N GLN A 108 7.68 -6.24 -11.94
CA GLN A 108 8.05 -6.33 -13.35
C GLN A 108 8.70 -7.67 -13.69
N GLU A 109 9.59 -8.17 -12.83
CA GLU A 109 10.25 -9.47 -13.00
C GLU A 109 9.25 -10.64 -12.96
N MET A 110 8.37 -10.66 -11.96
CA MET A 110 7.49 -11.81 -11.71
C MET A 110 6.17 -11.76 -12.48
N LEU A 111 5.64 -10.55 -12.70
CA LEU A 111 4.29 -10.33 -13.23
C LEU A 111 4.28 -9.54 -14.54
N GLY A 112 5.38 -8.92 -14.97
CA GLY A 112 5.40 -7.98 -16.11
C GLY A 112 4.91 -8.55 -17.44
N ARG A 113 4.92 -9.88 -17.63
CA ARG A 113 4.34 -10.54 -18.82
C ARG A 113 2.81 -10.62 -18.83
N TYR A 114 2.18 -10.31 -17.69
CA TYR A 114 0.73 -10.41 -17.46
C TYR A 114 0.06 -9.05 -17.23
N LEU A 115 0.86 -8.01 -17.01
CA LEU A 115 0.43 -6.62 -16.84
C LEU A 115 0.40 -5.91 -18.19
#